data_AF-A0A496AZ75-F1
#
_entry.id   AF-A0A496AZ75-F1
#
_cell.length_a   1.000
_cell.length_b   1.000
_cell.length_c   1.000
_cell.angle_alpha   90.00
_cell.angle_beta   90.00
_cell.angle_gamma   90.00
#
_symmetry.space_group_name_H-M   'P 1'
#
loop_
_entity.id
_entity.type
_entity.pdbx_description
1 polymer ?
#
loop_
_entity_poly.entity_id
_entity_poly.type
_entity_poly.pdbx_seq_one_letter_code
_entity_poly.pdbx_strand_id
1 'polypeptide(L)'
;MKFGFLTKIFEGALSIEKTYNECDKALSELKAYNQKRKEENASISSEDKAELDAVVNTAIENATRIIDKEGERNWPGVFREMHKNLADIYLELDRHDKVREACERLQDYGTVGKQFADEVMQNLNEKEENESA
;
A
#
# COMPACT_ATOMS: atom_id res chain seq x y z
N MET A 1 22.53 -18.90 -26.61
CA MET A 1 21.62 -18.82 -25.45
C MET A 1 21.26 -17.37 -25.18
N LYS A 2 20.02 -16.93 -25.49
CA LYS A 2 19.52 -15.55 -25.27
C LYS A 2 18.08 -15.52 -24.71
N PHE A 3 17.60 -16.61 -24.12
CA PHE A 3 16.22 -16.70 -23.62
C PHE A 3 16.08 -16.30 -22.14
N GLY A 4 17.14 -16.40 -21.33
CA GLY A 4 17.09 -16.13 -19.88
C GLY A 4 16.96 -14.65 -19.49
N PHE A 5 17.24 -13.72 -20.40
CA PHE A 5 17.06 -12.28 -20.16
C PHE A 5 15.60 -11.85 -20.32
N LEU A 6 14.90 -12.45 -21.30
CA LEU A 6 13.48 -12.15 -21.54
C LEU A 6 12.60 -12.75 -20.44
N THR A 7 12.83 -14.00 -20.02
CA THR A 7 12.05 -14.62 -18.94
C THR A 7 12.11 -13.83 -17.62
N LYS A 8 13.27 -13.29 -17.25
CA LYS A 8 13.41 -12.45 -16.04
C LYS A 8 12.65 -11.13 -16.11
N ILE A 9 12.49 -10.55 -17.31
CA ILE A 9 11.71 -9.33 -17.50
C ILE A 9 10.20 -9.65 -17.40
N PHE A 10 9.75 -10.75 -18.01
CA PHE A 10 8.36 -11.19 -17.94
C PHE A 10 7.95 -11.64 -16.53
N GLU A 11 8.80 -12.36 -15.80
CA GLU A 11 8.56 -12.69 -14.38
C GLU A 11 8.51 -11.44 -13.50
N GLY A 12 9.37 -10.44 -13.75
CA GLY A 12 9.34 -9.17 -13.05
C GLY A 12 8.05 -8.38 -13.30
N ALA A 13 7.61 -8.27 -14.56
CA ALA A 13 6.38 -7.57 -14.92
C ALA A 13 5.12 -8.27 -14.36
N LEU A 14 5.04 -9.60 -14.45
CA LEU A 14 3.94 -10.39 -13.86
C LEU A 14 3.93 -10.28 -12.33
N SER A 15 5.09 -10.19 -11.70
CA SER A 15 5.18 -9.96 -10.25
C SER A 15 4.67 -8.56 -9.87
N ILE A 16 4.95 -7.53 -10.67
CA ILE A 16 4.52 -6.15 -10.39
C ILE A 16 2.99 -6.03 -10.50
N GLU A 17 2.39 -6.49 -11.60
CA GLU A 17 0.93 -6.46 -11.79
C GLU A 17 0.19 -7.23 -10.69
N LYS A 18 0.71 -8.42 -10.33
CA LYS A 18 0.18 -9.19 -9.21
C LYS A 18 0.21 -8.39 -7.91
N THR A 19 1.30 -7.69 -7.62
CA THR A 19 1.42 -6.89 -6.40
C THR A 19 0.47 -5.68 -6.38
N TYR A 20 0.22 -5.03 -7.52
CA TYR A 20 -0.85 -4.02 -7.60
C TYR A 20 -2.21 -4.61 -7.22
N ASN A 21 -2.58 -5.76 -7.80
CA ASN A 21 -3.84 -6.42 -7.48
C ASN A 21 -3.95 -6.83 -6.00
N GLU A 22 -2.83 -7.25 -5.40
CA GLU A 22 -2.78 -7.55 -3.96
C GLU A 22 -2.96 -6.29 -3.10
N CYS A 23 -2.35 -5.16 -3.47
CA CYS A 23 -2.55 -3.88 -2.80
C CYS A 23 -3.99 -3.40 -2.90
N ASP A 24 -4.58 -3.43 -4.10
CA ASP A 24 -5.96 -3.02 -4.34
C ASP A 24 -6.95 -3.89 -3.53
N LYS A 25 -6.72 -5.21 -3.52
CA LYS A 25 -7.51 -6.14 -2.72
C LYS A 25 -7.38 -5.84 -1.23
N ALA A 26 -6.15 -5.68 -0.72
CA ALA A 26 -5.90 -5.36 0.69
C ALA A 26 -6.58 -4.05 1.11
N LEU A 27 -6.47 -2.99 0.29
CA LEU A 27 -7.13 -1.71 0.53
C LEU A 27 -8.65 -1.82 0.54
N SER A 28 -9.22 -2.54 -0.43
CA SER A 28 -10.66 -2.76 -0.52
C SER A 28 -11.20 -3.48 0.71
N GLU A 29 -10.55 -4.59 1.11
CA GLU A 29 -10.95 -5.38 2.27
C GLU A 29 -10.73 -4.62 3.59
N LEU A 30 -9.63 -3.88 3.73
CA LEU A 30 -9.37 -3.02 4.90
C LEU A 30 -10.45 -1.95 5.06
N LYS A 31 -10.80 -1.24 3.98
CA LYS A 31 -11.85 -0.22 4.01
C LYS A 31 -13.21 -0.83 4.36
N ALA A 32 -13.54 -1.99 3.78
CA ALA A 32 -14.78 -2.70 4.11
C ALA A 32 -14.81 -3.12 5.59
N TYR A 33 -13.70 -3.65 6.11
CA TYR A 33 -13.55 -4.00 7.52
C TYR A 33 -13.70 -2.76 8.42
N ASN A 34 -13.05 -1.65 8.06
CA ASN A 34 -13.10 -0.40 8.81
C ASN A 34 -14.47 0.28 8.78
N GLN A 35 -15.25 0.06 7.71
CA GLN A 35 -16.64 0.48 7.66
C GLN A 35 -17.50 -0.41 8.55
N LYS A 36 -17.38 -1.74 8.42
CA LYS A 36 -18.16 -2.72 9.19
C LYS A 36 -18.00 -2.53 10.69
N ARG A 37 -16.77 -2.30 11.19
CA ARG A 37 -16.50 -2.08 12.63
C ARG A 37 -17.16 -0.82 13.21
N LYS A 38 -17.62 0.12 12.37
CA LYS A 38 -18.35 1.34 12.80
C LYS A 38 -19.86 1.11 12.91
N GLU A 39 -20.38 -0.01 12.41
CA GLU A 39 -21.80 -0.34 12.47
C GLU A 39 -22.22 -0.76 13.89
N GLU A 40 -23.42 -0.35 14.32
CA GLU A 40 -23.98 -0.78 15.60
C GLU A 40 -24.18 -2.30 15.62
N ASN A 41 -23.61 -2.97 16.63
CA ASN A 41 -23.59 -4.44 16.79
C ASN A 41 -22.77 -5.22 15.74
N ALA A 42 -21.75 -4.59 15.14
CA ALA A 42 -20.81 -5.29 14.27
C ALA A 42 -20.20 -6.52 14.96
N SER A 43 -20.50 -7.70 14.43
CA SER A 43 -19.83 -8.95 14.80
C SER A 43 -18.79 -9.27 13.75
N ILE A 44 -17.53 -9.23 14.16
CA ILE A 44 -16.39 -9.64 13.33
C ILE A 44 -15.71 -10.79 14.05
N SER A 45 -15.61 -11.93 13.37
CA SER A 45 -14.97 -13.11 13.94
C SER A 45 -13.45 -12.93 14.01
N SER A 46 -12.81 -13.66 14.91
CA SER A 46 -11.34 -13.74 14.94
C SER A 46 -10.78 -14.31 13.64
N GLU A 47 -11.49 -15.24 13.02
CA GLU A 47 -11.13 -15.86 11.75
C GLU A 47 -11.16 -14.83 10.60
N ASP A 48 -12.23 -14.04 10.47
CA ASP A 48 -12.37 -12.98 9.46
C ASP A 48 -11.22 -11.97 9.60
N LYS A 49 -10.86 -11.62 10.83
CA LYS A 49 -9.74 -10.71 11.10
C LYS A 49 -8.40 -11.30 10.68
N ALA A 50 -8.16 -12.58 10.99
CA ALA A 50 -6.93 -13.28 10.64
C ALA A 50 -6.77 -13.45 9.12
N GLU A 51 -7.87 -13.72 8.40
CA GLU A 51 -7.88 -13.78 6.95
C GLU A 51 -7.54 -12.41 6.33
N LEU A 52 -8.16 -11.34 6.82
CA LEU A 52 -7.81 -9.97 6.42
C LEU A 52 -6.33 -9.66 6.67
N ASP A 53 -5.82 -9.99 7.87
CA ASP A 53 -4.41 -9.77 8.19
C ASP A 53 -3.48 -10.51 7.23
N ALA A 54 -3.82 -11.73 6.81
CA ALA A 54 -3.03 -12.47 5.85
C ALA A 54 -2.99 -11.77 4.47
N VAL A 55 -4.13 -11.25 4.01
CA VAL A 55 -4.22 -10.48 2.74
C VAL A 55 -3.38 -9.20 2.82
N VAL A 56 -3.55 -8.44 3.89
CA VAL A 56 -2.84 -7.16 4.10
C VAL A 56 -1.34 -7.36 4.24
N ASN A 57 -0.90 -8.33 5.04
CA ASN A 57 0.51 -8.63 5.24
C ASN A 57 1.18 -9.09 3.93
N THR A 58 0.48 -9.89 3.13
CA THR A 58 0.98 -10.33 1.81
C THR A 58 1.19 -9.13 0.87
N ALA A 59 0.23 -8.21 0.81
CA ALA A 59 0.34 -7.01 0.00
C ALA A 59 1.52 -6.12 0.44
N ILE A 60 1.67 -5.89 1.76
CA ILE A 60 2.78 -5.10 2.32
C ILE A 60 4.13 -5.75 1.99
N GLU A 61 4.27 -7.08 2.21
CA GLU A 61 5.51 -7.79 1.93
C GLU A 61 5.89 -7.68 0.46
N ASN A 62 4.96 -7.92 -0.46
CA ASN A 62 5.25 -7.90 -1.88
C ASN A 62 5.53 -6.49 -2.41
N ALA A 63 4.80 -5.46 -1.94
CA ALA A 63 5.09 -4.07 -2.29
C ALA A 63 6.48 -3.64 -1.78
N THR A 64 6.83 -4.04 -0.55
CA THR A 64 8.16 -3.77 0.03
C THR A 64 9.25 -4.45 -0.78
N ARG A 65 9.07 -5.71 -1.20
CA ARG A 65 10.04 -6.42 -2.05
C ARG A 65 10.29 -5.77 -3.40
N ILE A 66 9.29 -5.09 -3.96
CA ILE A 66 9.45 -4.27 -5.18
C ILE A 66 10.27 -3.02 -4.84
N ILE A 67 9.95 -2.30 -3.76
CA ILE A 67 10.69 -1.12 -3.31
C ILE A 67 12.15 -1.45 -2.98
N ASP A 68 12.45 -2.64 -2.45
CA ASP A 68 13.82 -3.12 -2.21
C ASP A 68 14.66 -3.28 -3.50
N LYS A 69 14.08 -3.01 -4.68
CA LYS A 69 14.80 -2.93 -5.96
C LYS A 69 15.10 -1.49 -6.37
N GLU A 70 14.72 -0.50 -5.58
CA GLU A 70 15.16 0.90 -5.73
C GLU A 70 16.69 0.96 -5.76
N GLY A 71 17.23 1.75 -6.68
CA GLY A 71 18.68 1.83 -6.92
C GLY A 71 19.25 0.68 -7.77
N GLU A 72 18.59 -0.48 -7.84
CA GLU A 72 18.98 -1.60 -8.73
C GLU A 72 18.22 -1.61 -10.07
N ARG A 73 17.03 -1.01 -10.09
CA ARG A 73 16.14 -0.94 -11.27
C ARG A 73 15.70 0.50 -11.48
N ASN A 74 15.38 0.82 -12.73
CA ASN A 74 14.90 2.15 -13.11
C ASN A 74 13.39 2.09 -13.41
N TRP A 75 12.59 1.88 -12.37
CA TRP A 75 11.12 1.88 -12.45
C TRP A 75 10.51 2.95 -11.54
N PRO A 76 10.87 4.24 -11.71
CA PRO A 76 10.48 5.29 -10.78
C PRO A 76 8.95 5.45 -10.65
N GLY A 77 8.20 5.16 -11.71
CA GLY A 77 6.73 5.13 -11.64
C GLY A 77 6.20 4.03 -10.73
N VAL A 78 6.71 2.81 -10.89
CA VAL A 78 6.31 1.65 -10.06
C VAL A 78 6.67 1.89 -8.61
N PHE A 79 7.89 2.35 -8.32
CA PHE A 79 8.31 2.59 -6.94
C PHE A 79 7.51 3.69 -6.25
N ARG A 80 7.25 4.81 -6.95
CA ARG A 80 6.35 5.86 -6.46
C ARG A 80 4.98 5.28 -6.11
N GLU A 81 4.41 4.47 -7.00
CA GLU A 81 3.08 3.89 -6.79
C GLU A 81 3.08 2.85 -5.66
N MET A 82 4.12 2.03 -5.51
CA MET A 82 4.25 1.13 -4.36
C MET A 82 4.35 1.90 -3.03
N HIS A 83 5.09 3.02 -2.99
CA HIS A 83 5.13 3.88 -1.82
C HIS A 83 3.75 4.47 -1.48
N LYS A 84 2.98 4.92 -2.49
CA LYS A 84 1.59 5.39 -2.29
C LYS A 84 0.67 4.27 -1.78
N ASN A 85 0.73 3.08 -2.38
CA ASN A 85 -0.06 1.93 -1.94
C ASN A 85 0.24 1.55 -0.49
N LEU A 86 1.52 1.53 -0.10
CA LEU A 86 1.90 1.30 1.30
C LEU A 86 1.37 2.41 2.22
N ALA A 87 1.47 3.67 1.82
CA ALA A 87 0.96 4.79 2.61
C ALA A 87 -0.56 4.66 2.84
N ASP A 88 -1.33 4.33 1.79
CA ASP A 88 -2.78 4.13 1.89
C ASP A 88 -3.14 2.92 2.76
N ILE A 89 -2.39 1.81 2.66
CA ILE A 89 -2.61 0.63 3.52
C ILE A 89 -2.33 1.00 4.99
N TYR A 90 -1.23 1.69 5.26
CA TYR A 90 -0.88 2.14 6.60
C TYR A 90 -1.88 3.14 7.17
N LEU A 91 -2.46 3.99 6.32
CA LEU A 91 -3.53 4.90 6.70
C LEU A 91 -4.80 4.16 7.12
N GLU A 92 -5.14 3.04 6.49
CA GLU A 92 -6.28 2.20 6.91
C GLU A 92 -5.98 1.31 8.11
N LEU A 93 -4.70 1.09 8.43
CA LEU A 93 -4.26 0.37 9.62
C LEU A 93 -4.03 1.28 10.83
N ASP A 94 -4.31 2.59 10.71
CA ASP A 94 -4.04 3.61 11.73
C ASP A 94 -2.55 3.65 12.14
N ARG A 95 -1.65 3.39 11.19
CA ARG A 95 -0.17 3.37 11.36
C ARG A 95 0.44 4.70 10.93
N HIS A 96 0.11 5.76 11.63
CA HIS A 96 0.38 7.15 11.20
C HIS A 96 1.88 7.47 11.09
N ASP A 97 2.73 6.80 11.87
CA ASP A 97 4.19 6.87 11.77
C ASP A 97 4.66 6.42 10.38
N LYS A 98 4.17 5.27 9.92
CA LYS A 98 4.52 4.69 8.62
C LYS A 98 3.91 5.44 7.44
N VAL A 99 2.72 6.02 7.63
CA VAL A 99 2.12 6.93 6.63
C VAL A 99 3.08 8.10 6.37
N ARG A 100 3.54 8.77 7.42
CA ARG A 100 4.45 9.91 7.31
C ARG A 100 5.78 9.51 6.65
N GLU A 101 6.37 8.39 7.05
CA GLU A 101 7.58 7.85 6.43
C GLU A 101 7.40 7.60 4.92
N ALA A 102 6.30 6.96 4.51
CA ALA A 102 6.01 6.72 3.11
C ALA A 102 5.79 8.02 2.32
N CYS A 103 5.13 9.02 2.93
CA CYS A 103 4.96 10.36 2.35
C CYS A 103 6.27 11.13 2.19
N GLU A 104 7.23 10.97 3.11
CA GLU A 104 8.57 11.53 2.95
C GLU A 104 9.28 10.91 1.73
N ARG A 105 9.22 9.57 1.59
CA ARG A 105 9.77 8.87 0.42
C ARG A 105 9.11 9.29 -0.89
N LEU A 106 7.81 9.51 -0.89
CA LEU A 106 7.09 9.98 -2.09
C LEU A 106 7.61 11.31 -2.62
N GLN A 107 8.12 12.21 -1.77
CA GLN A 107 8.64 13.51 -2.20
C GLN A 107 9.89 13.39 -3.09
N ASP A 108 10.64 12.29 -2.97
CA ASP A 108 11.81 12.01 -3.83
C ASP A 108 11.42 11.80 -5.31
N TYR A 109 10.13 11.56 -5.59
CA TYR A 109 9.59 11.33 -6.94
C TYR A 109 9.07 12.61 -7.64
N GLY A 110 9.52 13.78 -7.19
CA GLY A 110 9.22 15.07 -7.81
C GLY A 110 7.75 15.48 -7.62
N THR A 111 7.22 16.26 -8.57
CA THR A 111 5.87 16.86 -8.45
C THR A 111 4.76 15.84 -8.25
N VAL A 112 4.81 14.72 -9.00
CA VAL A 112 3.76 13.68 -8.91
C VAL A 112 3.82 12.98 -7.55
N GLY A 113 5.04 12.68 -7.08
CA GLY A 113 5.24 12.10 -5.75
C GLY A 113 4.76 13.03 -4.64
N LYS A 114 5.07 14.33 -4.73
CA LYS A 114 4.55 15.33 -3.78
C LYS A 114 3.02 15.38 -3.78
N GLN A 115 2.37 15.38 -4.95
CA GLN A 115 0.90 15.35 -5.03
C GLN A 115 0.30 14.12 -4.33
N PHE A 116 0.93 12.95 -4.51
CA PHE A 116 0.49 11.72 -3.82
C PHE A 116 0.68 11.83 -2.31
N ALA A 117 1.80 12.39 -1.84
CA ALA A 117 2.05 12.61 -0.42
C ALA A 117 1.04 13.59 0.18
N ASP A 118 0.77 14.71 -0.50
CA ASP A 118 -0.18 15.74 -0.07
C ASP A 118 -1.60 15.14 0.07
N GLU A 119 -2.03 14.31 -0.88
CA GLU A 119 -3.33 13.59 -0.83
C GLU A 119 -3.42 12.67 0.39
N VAL A 120 -2.40 11.84 0.63
CA VAL A 120 -2.39 10.91 1.77
C VAL A 120 -2.38 11.67 3.10
N MET A 121 -1.55 12.72 3.20
CA MET A 121 -1.46 13.52 4.41
C MET A 121 -2.74 14.28 4.70
N GLN A 122 -3.45 14.76 3.67
CA GLN A 122 -4.78 15.34 3.86
C GLN A 122 -5.74 14.32 4.46
N ASN A 123 -5.81 13.11 3.90
CA ASN A 123 -6.68 12.05 4.42
C ASN A 123 -6.31 11.64 5.86
N LEU A 124 -5.02 11.63 6.20
CA LEU A 124 -4.55 11.39 7.57
C LEU A 124 -5.04 12.45 8.54
N ASN A 125 -4.88 13.74 8.19
CA ASN A 125 -5.32 14.84 9.03
C ASN A 125 -6.85 14.80 9.23
N GLU A 126 -7.62 14.55 8.16
CA GLU A 126 -9.08 14.39 8.25
C GLU A 126 -9.48 13.24 9.17
N LYS A 127 -8.74 12.11 9.17
CA LYS A 127 -8.99 11.02 10.12
C LYS A 127 -8.67 11.42 11.56
N GLU A 128 -7.50 12.04 11.81
CA GLU A 128 -7.07 12.47 13.14
C GLU A 128 -8.04 13.52 13.76
N GLU A 129 -8.57 14.42 12.93
CA GLU A 129 -9.59 15.41 13.35
C GLU A 129 -10.92 14.75 13.73
N ASN A 130 -11.39 13.79 12.92
CA ASN A 130 -12.65 13.08 13.18
C ASN A 130 -12.58 12.16 14.41
N GLU A 131 -11.40 11.64 14.77
CA GLU A 131 -11.20 10.83 15.98
C GLU A 131 -11.07 11.67 17.26
N SER A 132 -10.74 12.96 17.11
CA SER A 132 -10.58 13.90 18.22
C SER A 132 -11.87 14.66 18.58
N ALA A 133 -12.94 14.49 17.81
CA ALA A 133 -14.24 15.15 17.96
C ALA A 133 -15.26 14.28 18.71
#